data_AF-A0AAW7CSH4-F1
#
_entry.id   AF-A0AAW7CSH4-F1
#
_cell.length_a   1.000
_cell.length_b   1.000
_cell.length_c   1.000
_cell.angle_alpha   90.00
_cell.angle_beta   90.00
_cell.angle_gamma   90.00
#
_symmetry.space_group_name_H-M   'P 1'
#
loop_
_entity.id
_entity.type
_entity.pdbx_description
1 polymer ?
#
loop_
_entity_poly.entity_id
_entity_poly.type
_entity_poly.pdbx_seq_one_letter_code
_entity_poly.pdbx_strand_id
1 'polypeptide(L)'
;MTKNKVCTHCKMPIDCQPEAIEQCFCSQVHLSLNTRNFLRSSFHKCLCTNCLEKMEQLVQEAQINEFPRTRSEMLEGKHYYIENGYFVFTELYHLLKGQCCQNGCRHCVYGFKNRYL
;
A
#
# COMPACT_ATOMS: atom_id res chain seq x y z
N MET A 1 -7.04 5.66 -24.50
CA MET A 1 -6.38 5.17 -23.27
C MET A 1 -7.45 4.70 -22.31
N THR A 2 -7.55 3.41 -22.05
CA THR A 2 -8.53 2.83 -21.12
C THR A 2 -8.24 3.35 -19.71
N LYS A 3 -8.99 4.40 -19.30
CA LYS A 3 -8.94 4.97 -17.95
C LYS A 3 -9.07 3.82 -16.97
N ASN A 4 -8.07 3.61 -16.12
CA ASN A 4 -8.14 2.59 -15.09
C ASN A 4 -9.21 3.03 -14.09
N LYS A 5 -10.46 2.59 -14.29
CA LYS A 5 -11.64 3.03 -13.53
C LYS A 5 -11.71 2.43 -12.13
N VAL A 6 -10.64 1.80 -11.65
CA VAL A 6 -10.60 1.11 -10.36
C VAL A 6 -9.27 1.33 -9.64
N CYS A 7 -9.35 1.36 -8.31
CA CYS A 7 -8.20 1.38 -7.42
C CYS A 7 -7.41 0.08 -7.55
N THR A 8 -6.11 0.18 -7.79
CA THR A 8 -5.26 -1.01 -7.90
C THR A 8 -5.08 -1.77 -6.60
N HIS A 9 -5.24 -1.08 -5.47
CA HIS A 9 -5.16 -1.64 -4.12
C HIS A 9 -6.48 -2.29 -3.69
N CYS A 10 -7.54 -1.51 -3.47
CA CYS A 10 -8.81 -2.01 -2.92
C CYS A 10 -9.88 -2.42 -3.96
N LYS A 11 -9.62 -2.22 -5.26
CA LYS A 11 -10.55 -2.55 -6.38
C LYS A 11 -11.83 -1.71 -6.46
N MET A 12 -12.01 -0.74 -5.56
CA MET A 12 -13.13 0.19 -5.65
C MET A 12 -13.07 1.03 -6.93
N PRO A 13 -14.21 1.37 -7.54
CA PRO A 13 -14.26 2.29 -8.67
C PRO A 13 -13.60 3.63 -8.34
N ILE A 14 -12.92 4.20 -9.34
CA ILE A 14 -12.38 5.56 -9.30
C ILE A 14 -12.96 6.28 -10.51
N ASP A 15 -13.63 7.40 -10.27
CA ASP A 15 -13.94 8.36 -11.31
C ASP A 15 -12.83 9.42 -11.34
N CYS A 16 -12.22 9.60 -12.51
CA CYS A 16 -11.16 10.57 -12.72
C CYS A 16 -11.61 11.50 -13.84
N GLN A 17 -11.86 12.75 -13.45
CA GLN A 17 -12.27 13.85 -14.31
C GLN A 17 -11.07 14.78 -14.49
N PRO A 18 -10.11 14.45 -15.38
CA PRO A 18 -8.90 15.26 -15.57
C PRO A 18 -9.20 16.66 -16.09
N GLU A 19 -10.39 16.89 -16.64
CA GLU A 19 -10.87 18.20 -17.08
C GLU A 19 -11.42 19.06 -15.92
N ALA A 20 -11.62 18.49 -14.73
CA ALA A 20 -12.18 19.14 -13.55
C ALA A 20 -11.43 18.72 -12.26
N ILE A 21 -10.10 18.87 -12.24
CA ILE A 21 -9.22 18.38 -11.16
C ILE A 21 -9.62 18.93 -9.79
N GLU A 22 -10.06 20.19 -9.71
CA GLU A 22 -10.52 20.84 -8.46
C GLU A 22 -11.73 20.14 -7.83
N GLN A 23 -12.50 19.38 -8.63
CA GLN A 23 -13.68 18.64 -8.17
C GLN A 23 -13.34 17.20 -7.77
N CYS A 24 -12.10 16.75 -7.99
CA CYS A 24 -11.67 15.42 -7.57
C CYS A 24 -11.42 15.39 -6.07
N PHE A 25 -12.05 14.44 -5.36
CA PHE A 25 -11.74 14.15 -3.96
C PHE A 25 -10.26 13.78 -3.72
N CYS A 26 -9.57 13.34 -4.77
CA CYS A 26 -8.13 13.07 -4.74
C CYS A 26 -7.25 14.32 -4.60
N SER A 27 -7.76 15.52 -4.95
CA SER A 27 -7.02 16.79 -4.86
C SER A 27 -6.76 17.24 -3.42
N GLN A 28 -7.56 16.75 -2.48
CA GLN A 28 -7.49 17.11 -1.06
C GLN A 28 -6.49 16.24 -0.27
N VAL A 29 -5.94 15.19 -0.89
CA VAL A 29 -5.04 14.27 -0.20
C VAL A 29 -3.66 14.88 -0.08
N HIS A 30 -3.19 15.02 1.15
CA HIS A 30 -1.83 15.48 1.44
C HIS A 30 -0.89 14.28 1.59
N LEU A 31 0.09 14.17 0.69
CA LEU A 31 1.11 13.12 0.72
C LEU A 31 2.49 13.71 1.00
N SER A 32 3.23 13.08 1.90
CA SER A 32 4.62 13.45 2.18
C SER A 32 5.55 13.15 0.99
N LEU A 33 6.77 13.69 1.02
CA LEU A 33 7.78 13.36 0.01
C LEU A 33 8.12 11.86 0.02
N ASN A 34 8.18 11.25 1.20
CA ASN A 34 8.52 9.83 1.35
C ASN A 34 7.44 8.94 0.75
N THR A 35 6.17 9.25 1.00
CA THR A 35 5.04 8.52 0.41
C THR A 35 4.98 8.68 -1.10
N ARG A 36 5.21 9.89 -1.63
CA ARG A 36 5.28 10.12 -3.09
C ARG A 36 6.42 9.32 -3.73
N ASN A 37 7.59 9.28 -3.10
CA ASN A 37 8.72 8.49 -3.57
C ASN A 37 8.42 6.98 -3.53
N PHE A 38 7.79 6.51 -2.46
CA PHE A 38 7.34 5.13 -2.33
C PHE A 38 6.33 4.74 -3.41
N LEU A 39 5.30 5.56 -3.63
CA LEU A 39 4.29 5.30 -4.66
C LEU A 39 4.91 5.26 -6.06
N ARG A 40 5.88 6.14 -6.35
CA ARG A 40 6.63 6.16 -7.61
C ARG A 40 7.46 4.89 -7.84
N SER A 41 7.97 4.25 -6.78
CA SER A 41 8.73 3.00 -6.87
C SER A 41 7.87 1.74 -6.73
N SER A 42 6.56 1.90 -6.50
CA SER A 42 5.60 0.79 -6.38
C SER A 42 5.02 0.36 -7.73
N PHE A 43 4.26 -0.74 -7.72
CA PHE A 43 3.50 -1.25 -8.87
C PHE A 43 2.06 -0.72 -8.90
N HIS A 44 1.70 0.21 -8.02
CA HIS A 44 0.39 0.84 -8.02
C HIS A 44 0.18 1.68 -9.29
N LYS A 45 -1.05 1.65 -9.81
CA LYS A 45 -1.53 2.63 -10.79
C LYS A 45 -2.39 3.64 -10.05
N CYS A 46 -3.64 3.84 -10.49
CA CYS A 46 -4.60 4.65 -9.75
C CYS A 46 -4.90 4.05 -8.37
N LEU A 47 -4.94 4.91 -7.36
CA LEU A 47 -5.38 4.65 -5.99
C LEU A 47 -6.51 5.61 -5.66
N CYS A 48 -7.53 5.15 -4.92
CA CYS A 48 -8.57 6.03 -4.41
C CYS A 48 -8.05 6.83 -3.22
N THR A 49 -8.75 7.90 -2.84
CA THR A 49 -8.38 8.75 -1.70
C THR A 49 -8.10 7.97 -0.43
N ASN A 50 -8.99 7.06 -0.03
CA ASN A 50 -8.81 6.26 1.18
C ASN A 50 -7.54 5.39 1.13
N CYS A 51 -7.20 4.84 -0.05
CA CYS A 51 -5.96 4.10 -0.22
C CYS A 51 -4.74 5.01 -0.20
N LEU A 52 -4.82 6.23 -0.74
CA LEU A 52 -3.73 7.20 -0.69
C LEU A 52 -3.45 7.64 0.75
N GLU A 53 -4.50 7.94 1.52
CA GLU A 53 -4.39 8.26 2.96
C GLU A 53 -3.82 7.09 3.76
N LYS A 54 -4.28 5.86 3.47
CA LYS A 54 -3.72 4.66 4.09
C LYS A 54 -2.24 4.47 3.76
N MET A 55 -1.82 4.75 2.53
CA MET A 55 -0.40 4.67 2.15
C MET A 55 0.43 5.73 2.88
N GLU A 56 -0.10 6.94 3.04
CA GLU A 56 0.54 7.97 3.87
C GLU A 56 0.72 7.48 5.30
N GLN A 57 -0.33 6.96 5.93
CA GLN A 57 -0.27 6.43 7.30
C GLN A 57 0.76 5.31 7.44
N LEU A 58 0.75 4.33 6.52
CA LEU A 58 1.70 3.21 6.53
C LEU A 58 3.14 3.68 6.36
N VAL A 59 3.39 4.62 5.44
CA VAL A 59 4.74 5.16 5.22
C VAL A 59 5.21 5.91 6.46
N GLN A 60 4.40 6.80 7.02
CA GLN A 60 4.74 7.50 8.26
C GLN A 60 5.03 6.53 9.41
N GLU A 61 4.21 5.49 9.56
CA GLU A 61 4.45 4.45 10.57
C GLU A 61 5.77 3.70 10.32
N ALA A 62 6.09 3.38 9.06
CA ALA A 62 7.35 2.71 8.72
C ALA A 62 8.60 3.59 8.91
N GLN A 63 8.46 4.93 8.96
CA GLN A 63 9.60 5.82 9.23
C GLN A 63 10.01 5.85 10.70
N ILE A 64 9.06 5.63 11.61
CA ILE A 64 9.29 5.69 13.06
C ILE A 64 9.51 4.31 13.69
N ASN A 65 9.26 3.24 12.94
CA ASN A 65 9.43 1.86 13.41
C ASN A 65 10.62 1.20 12.71
N GLU A 66 11.34 0.37 13.44
CA GLU A 66 12.43 -0.44 12.90
C GLU A 66 11.92 -1.79 12.39
N PHE A 67 12.63 -2.37 11.43
CA PHE A 67 12.32 -3.71 10.94
C PHE A 67 12.66 -4.76 12.02
N PRO A 68 11.70 -5.60 12.46
CA PRO A 68 11.96 -6.65 13.45
C PRO A 68 12.82 -7.76 12.82
N ARG A 69 14.04 -7.93 13.34
CA ARG A 69 15.02 -8.91 12.82
C ARG A 69 14.80 -10.30 13.42
N THR A 70 14.19 -10.35 14.59
CA THR A 70 13.92 -11.58 15.35
C THR A 70 12.42 -11.78 15.57
N ARG A 71 12.03 -13.02 15.87
CA ARG A 71 10.63 -13.35 16.16
C ARG A 71 10.08 -12.65 17.40
N SER A 72 10.92 -12.47 18.42
CA SER A 72 10.56 -11.78 19.67
C SER A 72 10.25 -10.30 19.49
N GLU A 73 10.81 -9.66 18.46
CA GLU A 73 10.53 -8.26 18.11
C GLU A 73 9.22 -8.11 17.30
N MET A 74 8.67 -9.21 16.78
CA MET A 74 7.45 -9.17 16.00
C MET A 74 6.20 -9.08 16.90
N LEU A 75 5.35 -8.10 16.63
CA LEU A 75 4.11 -7.87 17.36
C LEU A 75 2.92 -8.32 16.52
N GLU A 76 2.06 -9.15 17.11
CA GLU A 76 0.79 -9.55 16.50
C GLU A 76 -0.16 -8.34 16.36
N GLY A 77 -0.95 -8.31 15.30
CA GLY A 77 -1.79 -7.18 14.89
C GLY A 77 -1.03 -6.09 14.13
N LYS A 78 0.29 -5.94 14.37
CA LYS A 78 1.13 -4.93 13.73
C LYS A 78 1.98 -5.49 12.59
N HIS A 79 2.79 -6.50 12.87
CA HIS A 79 3.69 -7.11 11.90
C HIS A 79 3.08 -8.35 11.23
N TYR A 80 2.25 -9.08 11.97
CA TYR A 80 1.56 -10.27 11.48
C TYR A 80 0.26 -10.49 12.25
N TYR A 81 -0.57 -11.42 11.79
CA TYR A 81 -1.63 -12.04 12.58
C TYR A 81 -1.68 -13.53 12.29
N ILE A 82 -2.27 -14.32 13.18
CA ILE A 82 -2.44 -15.76 12.96
C ILE A 82 -3.80 -16.02 12.30
N GLU A 83 -3.79 -16.74 11.19
CA GLU A 83 -5.00 -17.21 10.50
C GLU A 83 -4.80 -18.68 10.15
N ASN A 84 -5.72 -19.55 10.58
CA ASN A 84 -5.64 -21.01 10.38
C ASN A 84 -4.31 -21.64 10.85
N GLY A 85 -3.70 -21.10 11.91
CA GLY A 85 -2.40 -21.57 12.43
C GLY A 85 -1.18 -21.09 11.64
N TYR A 86 -1.36 -20.27 10.61
CA TYR A 86 -0.27 -19.69 9.81
C TYR A 86 -0.04 -18.22 10.16
N PHE A 87 1.22 -17.79 10.10
CA PHE A 87 1.60 -16.39 10.19
C PHE A 87 1.24 -15.66 8.89
N VAL A 88 0.41 -14.64 9.00
CA VAL A 88 0.05 -13.77 7.89
C VAL A 88 0.63 -12.39 8.12
N PHE A 89 1.66 -12.03 7.36
CA PHE A 89 2.34 -10.74 7.47
C PHE A 89 1.48 -9.58 6.96
N THR A 90 1.55 -8.45 7.64
CA THR A 90 0.80 -7.22 7.30
C THR A 90 1.51 -6.40 6.23
N GLU A 91 0.82 -5.39 5.71
CA GLU A 91 1.39 -4.40 4.79
C GLU A 91 2.57 -3.65 5.43
N LEU A 92 2.45 -3.29 6.72
CA LEU A 92 3.51 -2.61 7.46
C LEU A 92 4.79 -3.45 7.53
N TYR A 93 4.67 -4.75 7.82
CA TYR A 93 5.83 -5.64 7.85
C TYR A 93 6.55 -5.68 6.49
N HIS A 94 5.77 -5.78 5.40
CA HIS A 94 6.33 -5.75 4.06
C HIS A 94 6.95 -4.40 3.69
N LEU A 95 6.41 -3.30 4.21
CA LEU A 95 6.98 -1.96 4.02
C LEU A 95 8.29 -1.79 4.79
N LEU A 96 8.33 -2.20 6.07
CA LEU A 96 9.53 -2.19 6.91
C LEU A 96 10.65 -3.05 6.34
N LYS A 97 10.31 -4.15 5.65
CA LYS A 97 11.29 -4.98 4.91
C LYS A 97 12.03 -4.19 3.81
N GLY A 98 11.42 -3.11 3.30
CA GLY A 98 12.05 -2.15 2.40
C GLY A 98 12.13 -2.56 0.93
N GLN A 99 11.69 -3.78 0.55
CA GLN A 99 11.70 -4.22 -0.86
C GLN A 99 10.58 -5.19 -1.21
N CYS A 100 10.05 -5.05 -2.44
CA CYS A 100 9.08 -5.98 -3.01
C CYS A 100 9.77 -7.27 -3.49
N CYS A 101 9.32 -8.42 -2.99
CA CYS A 101 9.86 -9.74 -3.39
C CYS A 101 9.18 -10.35 -4.62
N GLN A 102 8.16 -9.70 -5.20
CA GLN A 102 7.43 -10.16 -6.40
C GLN A 102 6.79 -11.56 -6.30
N ASN A 103 6.56 -12.08 -5.08
CA ASN A 103 5.90 -13.36 -4.86
C ASN A 103 4.35 -13.29 -4.88
N GLY A 104 3.76 -12.12 -5.17
CA GLY A 104 2.30 -11.95 -5.16
C GLY A 104 1.68 -12.06 -3.77
N CYS A 105 2.33 -11.52 -2.73
CA CYS A 105 1.87 -11.60 -1.35
C CYS A 105 0.45 -11.03 -1.16
N ARG A 106 -0.35 -11.66 -0.28
CA ARG A 106 -1.72 -11.25 0.05
C ARG A 106 -1.81 -9.77 0.48
N HIS A 107 -0.89 -9.34 1.34
CA HIS A 107 -0.82 -7.98 1.89
C HIS A 107 0.32 -7.17 1.25
N CYS A 108 0.52 -7.32 -0.06
CA CYS A 108 1.58 -6.60 -0.77
C CYS A 108 1.31 -5.09 -0.82
N VAL A 109 2.01 -4.34 0.03
CA VAL A 109 1.95 -2.86 0.07
C VAL A 109 2.46 -2.19 -1.21
N TYR A 110 3.29 -2.88 -2.00
CA TYR A 110 3.82 -2.36 -3.26
C TYR A 110 2.86 -2.52 -4.44
N GLY A 111 1.70 -3.16 -4.27
CA GLY A 111 0.73 -3.35 -5.34
C GLY A 111 1.09 -4.39 -6.39
N PHE A 112 2.15 -5.17 -6.19
CA PHE A 112 2.52 -6.26 -7.10
C PHE A 112 1.49 -7.39 -7.02
N LYS A 113 0.95 -7.80 -8.17
CA LYS A 113 0.13 -9.00 -8.31
C LYS A 113 0.75 -9.91 -9.35
N ASN A 114 0.99 -11.17 -8.98
CA ASN A 114 1.39 -12.17 -9.96
C ASN A 114 0.21 -12.42 -10.91
N ARG A 115 0.46 -12.46 -12.21
CA ARG A 115 -0.57 -12.65 -13.25
C ARG A 115 -0.77 -14.12 -13.64
N TYR A 116 0.06 -15.02 -13.11
CA TYR A 116 0.04 -16.45 -13.39
C TYR A 116 -0.56 -17.29 -12.23
N LEU A 117 -1.05 -16.62 -11.18
CA LEU A 117 -1.81 -17.17 -10.05
C LEU A 117 -3.13 -16.40 -9.95
#